data_AF-A0A536GR85-F1
#
_entry.id   AF-A0A536GR85-F1
#
_cell.length_a   1.000
_cell.length_b   1.000
_cell.length_c   1.000
_cell.angle_alpha   90.00
_cell.angle_beta   90.00
_cell.angle_gamma   90.00
#
_symmetry.space_group_name_H-M   'P 1'
#
loop_
_entity.id
_entity.type
_entity.pdbx_description
1 polymer ?
#
loop_
_entity_poly.entity_id
_entity_poly.type
_entity_poly.pdbx_seq_one_letter_code
_entity_poly.pdbx_strand_id
1 'polypeptide(L)'
;MLAYVFSHRPADGVDVAEYEAVLKRFHVALASSPPKGFISSSTFRVGDRYSDWYLVDSSAALDMLNEAAVTGARTPSHDAAARMAVDFAGKLYSLSGGEPLPGSGFEIDFSKPHGMGYADLYEQMKQYTSGPKTSLWRRMMVLGPPPEFCLIAPSELELGREFRPEVLNRDPI
;
A
#
# COMPACT_ATOMS: atom_id res chain seq x y z
N MET A 1 -4.24 -9.70 8.99
CA MET A 1 -3.11 -9.18 8.21
C MET A 1 -3.23 -7.67 8.12
N LEU A 2 -2.13 -6.96 8.29
CA LEU A 2 -2.04 -5.51 8.11
C LEU A 2 -1.11 -5.17 6.95
N ALA A 3 -1.26 -3.96 6.42
CA ALA A 3 -0.34 -3.38 5.46
C ALA A 3 0.07 -1.98 5.94
N TYR A 4 1.36 -1.76 6.17
CA TYR A 4 1.90 -0.41 6.19
C TYR A 4 2.11 0.01 4.74
N VAL A 5 1.51 1.13 4.34
CA VAL A 5 1.59 1.66 2.98
C VAL A 5 2.30 3.01 3.03
N PHE A 6 3.41 3.13 2.32
CA PHE A 6 4.20 4.33 2.27
C PHE A 6 4.13 4.93 0.86
N SER A 7 3.51 6.09 0.74
CA SER A 7 3.42 6.84 -0.50
C SER A 7 4.49 7.91 -0.55
N HIS A 8 5.11 8.07 -1.72
CA HIS A 8 6.20 9.02 -1.96
C HIS A 8 6.31 9.31 -3.45
N ARG A 9 7.11 10.32 -3.83
CA ARG A 9 7.48 10.57 -5.23
C ARG A 9 8.97 10.92 -5.33
N PRO A 10 9.62 10.69 -6.48
CA PRO A 10 10.97 11.19 -6.70
C PRO A 10 10.98 12.72 -6.67
N ALA A 11 12.06 13.30 -6.16
CA ALA A 11 12.31 14.75 -6.22
C ALA A 11 12.52 15.20 -7.67
N ASP A 12 12.29 16.48 -7.93
CA ASP A 12 12.49 17.06 -9.25
C ASP A 12 13.95 16.87 -9.73
N GLY A 13 14.12 16.36 -10.95
CA GLY A 13 15.43 16.10 -11.55
C GLY A 13 16.06 14.74 -11.18
N VAL A 14 15.43 13.94 -10.31
CA VAL A 14 15.84 12.54 -10.08
C VAL A 14 15.50 11.70 -11.30
N ASP A 15 16.44 10.86 -11.73
CA ASP A 15 16.20 9.88 -12.79
C ASP A 15 15.26 8.78 -12.30
N VAL A 16 14.15 8.58 -13.02
CA VAL A 16 13.09 7.63 -12.62
C VAL A 16 13.60 6.19 -12.64
N ALA A 17 14.42 5.81 -13.61
CA ALA A 17 14.93 4.44 -13.70
C ALA A 17 15.91 4.13 -12.58
N GLU A 18 16.77 5.09 -12.23
CA GLU A 18 17.65 4.99 -11.06
C GLU A 18 16.83 4.87 -9.76
N TYR A 19 15.79 5.71 -9.62
CA TYR A 19 14.91 5.69 -8.46
C TYR A 19 14.24 4.33 -8.26
N GLU A 20 13.58 3.82 -9.30
CA GLU A 20 12.94 2.50 -9.26
C GLU A 20 13.95 1.39 -8.99
N ALA A 21 15.17 1.48 -9.54
CA ALA A 21 16.22 0.50 -9.26
C ALA A 21 16.66 0.51 -7.79
N VAL A 22 16.69 1.68 -7.14
CA VAL A 22 16.97 1.78 -5.70
C VAL A 22 15.83 1.15 -4.88
N LEU A 23 14.57 1.45 -5.20
CA LEU A 23 13.41 0.86 -4.51
C LEU A 23 13.45 -0.68 -4.60
N LYS A 24 13.67 -1.23 -5.80
CA LYS A 24 13.82 -2.68 -6.01
C LYS A 24 14.93 -3.27 -5.13
N ARG A 25 16.10 -2.62 -5.08
CA ARG A 25 17.21 -3.07 -4.23
C ARG A 25 16.83 -3.07 -2.74
N PHE A 26 16.09 -2.06 -2.29
CA PHE A 26 15.60 -2.01 -0.91
C PHE A 26 14.65 -3.17 -0.59
N HIS A 27 13.63 -3.40 -1.44
CA HIS A 27 12.68 -4.49 -1.26
C HIS A 27 13.34 -5.88 -1.31
N VAL A 28 14.32 -6.10 -2.21
CA VAL A 28 15.09 -7.34 -2.26
C VAL A 28 15.92 -7.53 -0.99
N ALA A 29 16.58 -6.48 -0.49
CA ALA A 29 17.37 -6.54 0.74
C ALA A 29 16.50 -6.80 1.98
N LEU A 30 15.27 -6.25 2.01
CA LEU A 30 14.29 -6.54 3.06
C LEU A 30 13.83 -7.99 3.03
N ALA A 31 13.46 -8.50 1.85
CA ALA A 31 13.02 -9.88 1.69
C ALA A 31 14.12 -10.92 1.98
N SER A 32 15.39 -10.57 1.78
CA SER A 32 16.52 -11.49 2.00
C SER A 32 16.83 -11.75 3.49
N SER A 33 16.41 -10.85 4.37
CA SER A 33 16.55 -11.01 5.83
C SER A 33 15.36 -10.36 6.52
N PRO A 34 14.18 -11.01 6.48
CA PRO A 34 12.93 -10.40 6.91
C PRO A 34 12.89 -10.25 8.44
N PRO A 35 12.50 -9.07 8.98
CA PRO A 35 12.30 -8.92 10.41
C PRO A 35 11.11 -9.75 10.90
N LYS A 36 11.04 -10.01 12.20
CA LYS A 36 9.94 -10.79 12.79
C LYS A 36 8.59 -10.12 12.51
N GLY A 37 7.64 -10.93 12.02
CA GLY A 37 6.28 -10.49 11.70
C GLY A 37 6.10 -9.84 10.32
N PHE A 38 7.19 -9.64 9.58
CA PHE A 38 7.13 -9.27 8.16
C PHE A 38 6.70 -10.45 7.30
N ILE A 39 5.75 -10.21 6.39
CA ILE A 39 5.20 -11.22 5.49
C ILE A 39 5.79 -11.05 4.09
N SER A 40 5.64 -9.87 3.51
CA SER A 40 6.16 -9.54 2.18
C SER A 40 6.14 -8.02 1.97
N SER A 41 6.79 -7.58 0.89
CA SER A 41 6.69 -6.20 0.44
C SER A 41 6.69 -6.09 -1.06
N SER A 42 6.02 -5.08 -1.57
CA SER A 42 5.93 -4.78 -3.00
C SER A 42 5.86 -3.28 -3.21
N THR A 43 6.35 -2.79 -4.34
CA THR A 43 6.30 -1.38 -4.70
C THR A 43 5.61 -1.20 -6.04
N PHE A 44 4.82 -0.14 -6.15
CA PHE A 44 3.98 0.12 -7.31
C PHE A 44 4.03 1.59 -7.66
N ARG A 45 3.99 1.89 -8.96
CA ARG A 45 3.63 3.21 -9.46
C ARG A 45 2.12 3.35 -9.42
N VAL A 46 1.63 4.40 -8.76
CA VAL A 46 0.21 4.70 -8.56
C VAL A 46 -0.02 6.17 -8.87
N GLY A 47 -0.65 6.45 -10.02
CA GLY A 47 -0.76 7.82 -10.54
C GLY A 47 0.62 8.42 -10.82
N ASP A 48 0.91 9.57 -10.23
CA ASP A 48 2.19 10.29 -10.28
C ASP A 48 3.12 9.97 -9.09
N ARG A 49 2.76 8.98 -8.28
CA ARG A 49 3.48 8.60 -7.05
C ARG A 49 3.86 7.13 -7.08
N TYR A 50 4.59 6.74 -6.05
CA TYR A 50 4.86 5.36 -5.71
C TYR A 50 4.15 5.00 -4.40
N SER A 51 3.84 3.71 -4.26
CA SER A 51 3.15 3.14 -3.11
C SER A 51 3.87 1.84 -2.73
N ASP A 52 4.65 1.90 -1.65
CA ASP A 52 5.31 0.73 -1.08
C ASP A 52 4.38 0.08 -0.07
N TRP A 53 4.07 -1.19 -0.28
CA TRP A 53 3.23 -2.01 0.59
C TRP A 53 4.11 -2.96 1.38
N TYR A 54 3.98 -2.92 2.70
CA TYR A 54 4.67 -3.82 3.63
C TYR A 54 3.61 -4.61 4.42
N LEU A 55 3.46 -5.88 4.08
CA LEU A 55 2.51 -6.77 4.75
C LEU A 55 3.12 -7.30 6.04
N VAL A 56 2.36 -7.19 7.13
CA VAL A 56 2.75 -7.65 8.47
C VAL A 56 1.62 -8.43 9.14
N ASP A 57 1.99 -9.33 10.05
CA ASP A 57 1.01 -10.16 10.76
C ASP A 57 0.17 -9.34 11.78
N SER A 58 0.76 -8.31 12.36
CA SER A 58 0.23 -7.53 13.47
C SER A 58 0.89 -6.15 13.56
N SER A 59 0.29 -5.21 14.29
CA SER A 59 0.86 -3.87 14.50
C SER A 59 2.14 -3.89 15.33
N ALA A 60 2.34 -4.91 16.17
CA ALA A 60 3.57 -5.08 16.94
C ALA A 60 4.81 -5.33 16.07
N ALA A 61 4.63 -5.82 14.84
CA ALA A 61 5.73 -6.03 13.90
C ALA A 61 6.27 -4.71 13.31
N LEU A 62 5.55 -3.59 13.45
CA LEU A 62 5.94 -2.31 12.86
C LEU A 62 7.23 -1.74 13.47
N ASP A 63 7.45 -1.92 14.77
CA ASP A 63 8.69 -1.47 15.42
C ASP A 63 9.90 -2.23 14.85
N MET A 64 9.77 -3.55 14.70
CA MET A 64 10.81 -4.41 14.11
C MET A 64 11.06 -4.09 12.65
N LEU A 65 10.00 -3.81 11.88
CA LEU A 65 10.11 -3.39 10.49
C LEU A 65 10.83 -2.05 10.36
N ASN A 66 10.47 -1.07 11.19
CA ASN A 66 11.07 0.26 11.19
C ASN A 66 12.57 0.21 11.54
N GLU A 67 12.94 -0.54 12.57
CA GLU A 67 14.35 -0.73 12.93
C GLU A 67 15.12 -1.46 11.81
N ALA A 68 14.55 -2.52 11.26
CA ALA A 68 15.19 -3.27 10.18
C ALA A 68 15.38 -2.42 8.92
N ALA A 69 14.41 -1.60 8.55
CA ALA A 69 14.45 -0.77 7.33
C ALA A 69 15.69 0.13 7.26
N VAL A 70 16.19 0.62 8.39
CA VAL A 70 17.29 1.59 8.45
C VAL A 70 18.63 0.99 8.87
N THR A 71 18.71 -0.33 9.09
CA THR A 71 19.89 -1.00 9.65
C THR A 71 20.47 -2.09 8.73
N GLY A 72 21.77 -2.36 8.92
CA GLY A 72 22.48 -3.47 8.29
C GLY A 72 22.56 -3.37 6.76
N ALA A 73 22.32 -4.49 6.08
CA ALA A 73 22.44 -4.59 4.62
C ALA A 73 21.45 -3.69 3.84
N ARG A 74 20.41 -3.16 4.50
CA ARG A 74 19.39 -2.29 3.90
C ARG A 74 19.76 -0.81 3.94
N THR A 75 20.63 -0.40 4.86
CA THR A 75 20.98 1.02 5.05
C THR A 75 21.40 1.72 3.75
N PRO A 76 22.28 1.15 2.90
CA PRO A 76 22.70 1.85 1.68
C PRO A 76 21.57 2.10 0.68
N SER A 77 20.66 1.14 0.48
CA SER A 77 19.52 1.29 -0.44
C SER A 77 18.42 2.15 0.17
N HIS A 78 18.16 2.02 1.47
CA HIS A 78 17.26 2.90 2.22
C HIS A 78 17.70 4.36 2.09
N ASP A 79 18.96 4.67 2.42
CA ASP A 79 19.46 6.04 2.44
C ASP A 79 19.52 6.65 1.03
N ALA A 80 19.78 5.81 0.00
CA ALA A 80 19.67 6.24 -1.39
C ALA A 80 18.24 6.62 -1.76
N ALA A 81 17.24 5.80 -1.42
CA ALA A 81 15.84 6.08 -1.69
C ALA A 81 15.38 7.36 -0.95
N ALA A 82 15.76 7.47 0.33
CA ALA A 82 15.40 8.61 1.17
C ALA A 82 15.96 9.95 0.65
N ARG A 83 17.15 9.95 0.05
CA ARG A 83 17.72 11.16 -0.58
C ARG A 83 17.01 11.56 -1.88
N MET A 84 16.41 10.60 -2.57
CA MET A 84 15.74 10.82 -3.85
C MET A 84 14.25 11.11 -3.70
N ALA A 85 13.64 10.78 -2.56
CA ALA A 85 12.20 10.85 -2.35
C ALA A 85 11.74 12.15 -1.68
N VAL A 86 10.56 12.64 -2.04
CA VAL A 86 9.84 13.75 -1.42
C VAL A 86 8.35 13.41 -1.24
N ASP A 87 7.63 14.29 -0.56
CA ASP A 87 6.17 14.21 -0.32
C ASP A 87 5.73 12.84 0.19
N PHE A 88 6.30 12.44 1.32
CA PHE A 88 6.05 11.15 1.95
C PHE A 88 4.79 11.16 2.83
N ALA A 89 4.03 10.07 2.77
CA ALA A 89 2.91 9.84 3.66
C ALA A 89 2.72 8.34 3.94
N GLY A 90 2.54 7.99 5.22
CA GLY A 90 2.26 6.61 5.65
C GLY A 90 0.80 6.39 5.99
N LYS A 91 0.25 5.22 5.64
CA LYS A 91 -1.07 4.71 6.06
C LYS A 91 -0.91 3.33 6.68
N LEU A 92 -1.74 2.98 7.67
CA LEU A 92 -1.86 1.60 8.16
C LEU A 92 -3.23 1.03 7.80
N TYR A 93 -3.24 -0.06 7.05
CA TYR A 93 -4.45 -0.74 6.62
C TYR A 93 -4.62 -2.11 7.29
N SER A 94 -5.87 -2.49 7.54
CA SER A 94 -6.28 -3.86 7.88
C SER A 94 -7.06 -4.48 6.73
N LEU A 95 -6.72 -5.71 6.34
CA LEU A 95 -7.49 -6.48 5.35
C LEU A 95 -8.90 -6.74 5.92
N SER A 96 -9.92 -6.28 5.20
CA SER A 96 -11.33 -6.35 5.59
C SER A 96 -12.15 -7.32 4.73
N GLY A 97 -11.64 -7.72 3.56
CA GLY A 97 -12.26 -8.73 2.69
C GLY A 97 -11.37 -9.11 1.51
N GLY A 98 -11.63 -10.28 0.92
CA GLY A 98 -10.87 -10.79 -0.22
C GLY A 98 -9.50 -11.38 0.14
N GLU A 99 -8.58 -11.43 -0.83
CA GLU A 99 -7.25 -12.02 -0.69
C GLU A 99 -6.13 -10.97 -0.74
N PRO A 100 -5.15 -11.01 0.18
CA PRO A 100 -4.22 -9.91 0.42
C PRO A 100 -3.24 -9.55 -0.70
N LEU A 101 -3.30 -10.17 -1.89
CA LEU A 101 -2.31 -9.94 -2.95
C LEU A 101 -2.89 -9.97 -4.37
N PRO A 102 -3.37 -8.83 -4.89
CA PRO A 102 -3.40 -8.59 -6.32
C PRO A 102 -2.09 -7.91 -6.75
N GLY A 103 -1.54 -8.32 -7.90
CA GLY A 103 -0.35 -7.73 -8.50
C GLY A 103 -0.64 -6.38 -9.15
N SER A 104 -0.36 -6.25 -10.44
CA SER A 104 -0.83 -5.11 -11.24
C SER A 104 -2.36 -5.02 -11.24
N GLY A 105 -2.89 -3.83 -11.45
CA GLY A 105 -4.33 -3.60 -11.56
C GLY A 105 -4.70 -2.19 -11.19
N PHE A 106 -5.71 -2.06 -10.34
CA PHE A 106 -6.31 -0.80 -9.95
C PHE A 106 -6.35 -0.68 -8.43
N GLU A 107 -6.06 0.52 -7.95
CA GLU A 107 -6.27 0.97 -6.58
C GLU A 107 -7.44 1.94 -6.56
N ILE A 108 -8.51 1.58 -5.85
CA ILE A 108 -9.73 2.35 -5.78
C ILE A 108 -9.88 2.88 -4.35
N ASP A 109 -9.59 4.15 -4.19
CA ASP A 109 -9.51 4.86 -2.93
C ASP A 109 -10.87 5.54 -2.67
N PHE A 110 -11.53 5.24 -1.55
CA PHE A 110 -12.89 5.72 -1.29
C PHE A 110 -13.25 5.85 0.19
N SER A 111 -14.36 6.53 0.48
CA SER A 111 -14.90 6.65 1.84
C SER A 111 -16.33 6.15 1.90
N LYS A 112 -16.73 5.62 3.05
CA LYS A 112 -18.13 5.23 3.26
C LYS A 112 -19.03 6.48 3.25
N PRO A 113 -20.24 6.42 2.66
CA PRO A 113 -21.22 7.49 2.75
C PRO A 113 -21.53 7.87 4.21
N HIS A 114 -21.91 9.13 4.41
CA HIS A 114 -22.35 9.59 5.72
C HIS A 114 -23.56 8.77 6.20
N GLY A 115 -23.52 8.34 7.47
CA GLY A 115 -24.57 7.50 8.06
C GLY A 115 -24.47 6.00 7.75
N MET A 116 -23.61 5.57 6.82
CA MET A 116 -23.40 4.15 6.53
C MET A 116 -22.59 3.47 7.64
N GLY A 117 -23.09 2.34 8.12
CA GLY A 117 -22.40 1.44 9.05
C GLY A 117 -21.35 0.58 8.33
N TYR A 118 -20.35 0.10 9.08
CA TYR A 118 -19.31 -0.78 8.51
C TYR A 118 -19.87 -2.12 8.03
N ALA A 119 -20.85 -2.69 8.74
CA ALA A 119 -21.47 -3.96 8.36
C ALA A 119 -22.14 -3.85 6.98
N ASP A 120 -22.91 -2.78 6.75
CA ASP A 120 -23.57 -2.53 5.47
C ASP A 120 -22.56 -2.34 4.33
N LEU A 121 -21.49 -1.58 4.59
CA LEU A 121 -20.40 -1.41 3.63
C LEU A 121 -19.79 -2.76 3.26
N TYR A 122 -19.41 -3.57 4.25
CA TYR A 122 -18.78 -4.86 3.99
C TYR A 122 -19.71 -5.80 3.22
N GLU A 123 -21.01 -5.83 3.56
CA GLU A 123 -22.00 -6.59 2.81
C GLU A 123 -22.06 -6.13 1.35
N GLN A 124 -22.11 -4.82 1.10
CA GLN A 124 -22.12 -4.27 -0.25
C GLN A 124 -20.82 -4.56 -1.03
N MET A 125 -19.66 -4.54 -0.35
CA MET A 125 -18.37 -4.79 -0.99
C MET A 125 -18.12 -6.28 -1.31
N LYS A 126 -18.90 -7.22 -0.74
CA LYS A 126 -18.77 -8.66 -1.05
C LYS A 126 -18.90 -8.97 -2.54
N GLN A 127 -19.70 -8.20 -3.28
CA GLN A 127 -19.85 -8.39 -4.73
C GLN A 127 -18.53 -8.26 -5.49
N TYR A 128 -17.60 -7.43 -4.98
CA TYR A 128 -16.27 -7.26 -5.54
C TYR A 128 -15.29 -8.24 -4.89
N THR A 129 -15.27 -8.33 -3.56
CA THR A 129 -14.26 -9.12 -2.82
C THR A 129 -14.46 -10.63 -2.86
N SER A 130 -15.57 -11.12 -3.44
CA SER A 130 -15.78 -12.55 -3.70
C SER A 130 -15.08 -13.00 -5.00
N GLY A 131 -14.66 -12.05 -5.85
CA GLY A 131 -13.91 -12.34 -7.06
C GLY A 131 -12.43 -12.65 -6.78
N PRO A 132 -11.75 -13.44 -7.62
CA PRO A 132 -10.34 -13.73 -7.44
C PRO A 132 -9.50 -12.46 -7.53
N LYS A 133 -8.40 -12.40 -6.76
CA LYS A 133 -7.42 -11.29 -6.78
C LYS A 133 -8.04 -9.92 -6.51
N THR A 134 -9.04 -9.84 -5.64
CA THR A 134 -9.56 -8.58 -5.12
C THR A 134 -9.35 -8.52 -3.62
N SER A 135 -9.07 -7.33 -3.09
CA SER A 135 -8.99 -7.12 -1.64
C SER A 135 -9.50 -5.77 -1.22
N LEU A 136 -10.23 -5.75 -0.10
CA LEU A 136 -10.68 -4.54 0.55
C LEU A 136 -9.81 -4.27 1.78
N TRP A 137 -9.25 -3.08 1.85
CA TRP A 137 -8.40 -2.60 2.93
C TRP A 137 -9.05 -1.40 3.62
N ARG A 138 -9.01 -1.39 4.94
CA ARG A 138 -9.57 -0.31 5.77
C ARG A 138 -8.48 0.35 6.58
N ARG A 139 -8.43 1.69 6.58
CA ARG A 139 -7.48 2.46 7.38
C ARG A 139 -7.75 2.28 8.87
N MET A 140 -6.70 1.98 9.63
CA MET A 140 -6.78 1.79 11.07
C MET A 140 -6.58 3.11 11.82
N MET A 141 -7.36 3.35 12.89
CA MET A 141 -7.11 4.41 13.89
C MET A 141 -6.85 5.83 13.34
N VAL A 142 -7.39 6.15 12.17
CA VAL A 142 -7.10 7.40 11.44
C VAL A 142 -5.58 7.59 11.14
N LEU A 143 -4.81 6.51 11.15
CA LEU A 143 -3.37 6.50 10.89
C LEU A 143 -3.13 6.61 9.39
N GLY A 144 -2.84 7.83 8.96
CA GLY A 144 -2.51 8.20 7.59
C GLY A 144 -3.56 9.05 6.89
N PRO A 145 -3.22 9.63 5.72
CA PRO A 145 -4.11 10.52 5.00
C PRO A 145 -5.39 9.82 4.50
N PRO A 146 -6.47 10.57 4.21
CA PRO A 146 -7.64 10.04 3.52
C PRO A 146 -7.27 9.47 2.14
N PRO A 147 -8.16 8.65 1.54
CA PRO A 147 -9.47 8.21 2.05
C PRO A 147 -9.44 7.03 3.05
N GLU A 148 -10.61 6.52 3.46
CA GLU A 148 -10.75 5.50 4.52
C GLU A 148 -10.51 4.06 4.03
N PHE A 149 -10.86 3.77 2.79
CA PHE A 149 -10.77 2.44 2.20
C PHE A 149 -9.98 2.46 0.91
N CYS A 150 -9.35 1.32 0.63
CA CYS A 150 -8.64 1.02 -0.59
C CYS A 150 -9.12 -0.35 -1.07
N LEU A 151 -9.75 -0.41 -2.25
CA LEU A 151 -10.13 -1.65 -2.93
C LEU A 151 -9.11 -1.89 -4.04
N ILE A 152 -8.43 -3.04 -4.01
CA ILE A 152 -7.51 -3.46 -5.06
C ILE A 152 -8.21 -4.50 -5.94
N ALA A 153 -8.13 -4.32 -7.26
CA ALA A 153 -8.74 -5.20 -8.25
C ALA A 153 -7.86 -5.37 -9.51
N PRO A 154 -7.99 -6.49 -10.25
CA PRO A 154 -7.19 -6.74 -11.46
C PRO A 154 -7.75 -5.99 -12.69
N SER A 155 -8.96 -5.45 -12.60
CA SER A 155 -9.64 -4.68 -13.64
C SER A 155 -10.31 -3.47 -13.00
N GLU A 156 -10.59 -2.44 -13.81
CA GLU A 156 -11.31 -1.27 -13.36
C GLU A 156 -12.70 -1.68 -12.84
N LEU A 157 -13.11 -1.12 -11.69
CA LEU A 157 -14.41 -1.34 -11.10
C LEU A 157 -15.11 -0.01 -10.91
N GLU A 158 -16.39 0.04 -11.27
CA GLU A 158 -17.23 1.20 -11.00
C GLU A 158 -17.90 1.05 -9.63
N LEU A 159 -17.50 1.90 -8.69
CA LEU A 159 -18.20 2.09 -7.42
C LEU A 159 -19.24 3.20 -7.58
N GLY A 160 -20.34 3.08 -6.83
CA GLY A 160 -21.37 4.12 -6.76
C GLY A 160 -20.80 5.50 -6.42
N ARG A 161 -21.35 6.56 -7.01
CA ARG A 161 -20.86 7.94 -6.82
C ARG A 161 -20.92 8.40 -5.36
N GLU A 162 -21.80 7.82 -4.57
CA GLU A 162 -21.92 8.04 -3.13
C GLU A 162 -20.63 7.73 -2.35
N PHE A 163 -19.80 6.82 -2.86
CA PHE A 163 -18.50 6.47 -2.26
C PHE A 163 -17.38 7.46 -2.62
N ARG A 164 -17.62 8.34 -3.60
CA ARG A 164 -16.63 9.27 -4.17
C ARG A 164 -15.31 8.57 -4.50
N PRO A 165 -15.35 7.51 -5.33
CA PRO A 165 -14.16 6.72 -5.62
C PRO A 165 -13.14 7.53 -6.44
N GLU A 166 -11.88 7.36 -6.11
CA GLU A 166 -10.75 7.73 -6.93
C GLU A 166 -10.11 6.44 -7.44
N VAL A 167 -10.04 6.28 -8.77
CA VAL A 167 -9.51 5.07 -9.40
C VAL A 167 -8.13 5.38 -9.96
N LEU A 168 -7.14 4.62 -9.52
CA LEU A 168 -5.73 4.81 -9.88
C LEU A 168 -5.17 3.52 -10.48
N ASN A 169 -4.44 3.64 -11.59
CA ASN A 169 -3.66 2.52 -12.11
C ASN A 169 -2.56 2.15 -11.12
N ARG A 170 -2.32 0.86 -10.96
CA ARG A 170 -1.32 0.28 -10.06
C ARG A 170 -0.40 -0.63 -10.88
N ASP A 171 0.78 -0.11 -11.19
CA ASP A 171 1.78 -0.82 -11.98
C ASP A 171 2.93 -1.29 -11.08
N PRO A 172 3.24 -2.59 -11.00
CA PRO A 172 4.40 -3.07 -10.25
C PRO A 172 5.68 -2.58 -10.94
N ILE A 173 6.68 -2.25 -10.14
CA ILE A 173 8.01 -1.91 -10.66
C ILE A 173 8.99 -3.04 -10.42
#